data_AF-A0A946ILB8-F1
#
_entry.id   AF-A0A946ILB8-F1
#
_cell.length_a   1.000
_cell.length_b   1.000
_cell.length_c   1.000
_cell.angle_alpha   90.00
_cell.angle_beta   90.00
_cell.angle_gamma   90.00
#
_symmetry.space_group_name_H-M   'P 1'
#
loop_
_entity.id
_entity.type
_entity.pdbx_description
1 polymer ?
#
loop_
_entity_poly.entity_id
_entity_poly.type
_entity_poly.pdbx_seq_one_letter_code
_entity_poly.pdbx_strand_id
1 'polypeptide(L)'
;MPPTINNDAMVRRLKNVWQTAMGEDRVTSHQPEGMGAEDFPFFTTDPEIKSVYFRVGGTDKNYIAAAIAGTGPAVPSHHSPLFKIQPEPAVTAGIEATVLALLDLMAPTN
;
A
#
# COMPACT_ATOMS: atom_id res chain seq x y z
N MET A 1 -14.75 -13.76 -7.67
CA MET A 1 -14.00 -13.22 -6.52
C MET A 1 -14.72 -11.95 -6.09
N PRO A 2 -15.01 -11.75 -4.80
CA PRO A 2 -15.53 -10.47 -4.33
C PRO A 2 -14.52 -9.35 -4.63
N PRO A 3 -14.97 -8.12 -4.95
CA PRO A 3 -14.05 -7.00 -5.15
C PRO A 3 -13.34 -6.62 -3.84
N THR A 4 -12.07 -6.24 -3.93
CA THR A 4 -11.35 -5.67 -2.79
C THR A 4 -11.82 -4.26 -2.52
N ILE A 5 -12.67 -4.10 -1.52
CA ILE A 5 -13.21 -2.82 -1.08
C ILE A 5 -12.67 -2.52 0.32
N ASN A 6 -11.99 -1.39 0.45
CA ASN A 6 -11.52 -0.91 1.74
C ASN A 6 -12.63 -0.21 2.51
N ASN A 7 -12.63 -0.33 3.84
CA ASN A 7 -13.55 0.43 4.68
C ASN A 7 -13.14 1.93 4.73
N ASP A 8 -13.96 2.82 4.17
CA ASP A 8 -13.65 4.25 4.02
C ASP A 8 -13.29 4.97 5.33
N ALA A 9 -13.96 4.64 6.44
CA ALA A 9 -13.67 5.25 7.73
C ALA A 9 -12.29 4.81 8.24
N MET A 10 -11.97 3.53 8.11
CA MET A 10 -10.68 2.97 8.50
C MET A 10 -9.54 3.46 7.61
N VAL A 11 -9.77 3.60 6.29
CA VAL A 11 -8.79 4.21 5.36
C VAL A 11 -8.44 5.63 5.80
N ARG A 12 -9.43 6.48 6.10
CA ARG A 12 -9.19 7.87 6.52
C ARG A 12 -8.42 7.93 7.84
N ARG A 13 -8.78 7.08 8.81
CA ARG A 13 -8.08 6.95 10.09
C ARG A 13 -6.62 6.56 9.89
N LEU A 14 -6.37 5.44 9.21
CA LEU A 14 -5.02 4.91 9.02
C LEU A 14 -4.15 5.80 8.14
N LYS A 15 -4.73 6.45 7.12
CA LYS A 15 -4.01 7.46 6.32
C LYS A 15 -3.47 8.58 7.20
N ASN A 16 -4.25 9.10 8.14
CA ASN A 16 -3.80 10.13 9.06
C ASN A 16 -2.66 9.62 9.96
N VAL A 17 -2.79 8.41 10.52
CA VAL A 17 -1.73 7.77 11.33
C VAL A 17 -0.42 7.67 10.54
N TRP A 18 -0.47 7.14 9.32
CA TRP A 18 0.71 6.98 8.48
C TRP A 18 1.28 8.33 8.03
N GLN A 19 0.45 9.31 7.66
CA GLN A 19 0.94 10.63 7.26
C GLN A 19 1.62 11.36 8.42
N THR A 20 1.07 11.26 9.62
CA THR A 20 1.66 11.84 10.84
C THR A 20 3.01 11.23 11.17
N ALA A 21 3.15 9.90 11.04
CA ALA A 21 4.37 9.19 11.43
C ALA A 21 5.44 9.13 10.31
N MET A 22 5.02 8.91 9.07
CA MET A 22 5.90 8.63 7.92
C MET A 22 6.06 9.83 6.98
N GLY A 23 5.21 10.85 7.11
CA GLY A 23 5.20 12.05 6.27
C GLY A 23 4.23 11.94 5.08
N GLU A 24 3.61 13.07 4.73
CA GLU A 24 2.58 13.15 3.68
C GLU A 24 3.09 12.73 2.29
N ASP A 25 4.35 13.06 1.97
CA ASP A 25 4.98 12.71 0.69
C ASP A 25 5.21 11.21 0.51
N ARG A 26 5.18 10.43 1.60
CA ARG A 26 5.39 8.97 1.58
C ARG A 26 4.09 8.18 1.60
N VAL A 27 2.96 8.82 1.88
CA VAL A 27 1.65 8.19 2.03
C VAL A 27 0.64 8.86 1.10
N THR A 28 0.58 8.32 -0.12
CA THR A 28 -0.23 8.88 -1.21
C THR A 28 -1.51 8.08 -1.43
N SER A 29 -2.42 8.62 -2.23
CA SER A 29 -3.63 7.93 -2.66
C SER A 29 -3.72 8.02 -4.18
N HIS A 30 -3.81 6.86 -4.83
CA HIS A 30 -3.89 6.76 -6.29
C HIS A 30 -5.11 5.93 -6.66
N GLN A 31 -5.74 6.28 -7.77
CA GLN A 31 -6.76 5.42 -8.36
C GLN A 31 -6.08 4.17 -8.91
N PRO A 32 -6.71 2.98 -8.80
CA PRO A 32 -6.18 1.78 -9.43
C PRO A 32 -6.04 1.98 -10.94
N GLU A 33 -4.82 1.83 -11.47
CA GLU A 33 -4.54 1.97 -12.91
C GLU A 33 -4.78 0.66 -13.70
N GLY A 34 -5.26 -0.41 -13.04
CA GLY A 34 -5.45 -1.70 -13.67
C GLY A 34 -6.50 -2.58 -13.00
N MET A 35 -6.84 -3.67 -13.67
CA MET A 35 -7.90 -4.62 -13.29
C MET A 35 -7.39 -5.78 -12.42
N GLY A 36 -6.30 -5.56 -11.66
CA GLY A 36 -5.75 -6.59 -10.78
C GLY A 36 -6.79 -7.03 -9.75
N ALA A 37 -7.10 -8.32 -9.74
CA ALA A 37 -7.98 -8.93 -8.75
C ALA A 37 -7.15 -9.44 -7.57
N GLU A 38 -7.69 -9.37 -6.37
CA GLU A 38 -7.12 -9.93 -5.16
C GLU A 38 -8.17 -10.78 -4.44
N ASP A 39 -7.73 -11.87 -3.83
CA ASP A 39 -8.60 -12.84 -3.16
C ASP A 39 -8.78 -12.57 -1.67
N PHE A 40 -8.03 -11.62 -1.10
CA PHE A 40 -8.13 -11.19 0.30
C PHE A 40 -9.57 -10.97 0.81
N PRO A 41 -10.54 -10.46 0.02
CA PRO A 41 -11.93 -10.31 0.46
C PRO A 41 -12.65 -11.61 0.86
N PHE A 42 -12.14 -12.79 0.49
CA PHE A 42 -12.66 -14.06 1.03
C PHE A 42 -12.52 -14.15 2.55
N PHE A 43 -11.59 -13.41 3.16
CA PHE A 43 -11.39 -13.37 4.60
C PHE A 43 -12.19 -12.28 5.32
N THR A 44 -12.85 -11.38 4.58
CA THR A 44 -13.40 -10.14 5.17
C THR A 44 -14.86 -9.86 4.82
N THR A 45 -15.47 -10.63 3.91
CA THR A 45 -16.82 -10.34 3.41
C THR A 45 -17.94 -11.07 4.16
N ASP A 46 -17.71 -12.28 4.67
CA ASP A 46 -18.72 -13.06 5.40
C ASP A 46 -18.10 -13.84 6.58
N PRO A 47 -18.34 -13.42 7.84
CA PRO A 47 -18.99 -12.17 8.22
C PRO A 47 -18.15 -10.95 7.81
N GLU A 48 -18.79 -9.77 7.73
CA GLU A 48 -18.06 -8.53 7.42
C GLU A 48 -17.00 -8.24 8.50
N ILE A 49 -15.74 -8.16 8.08
CA ILE A 49 -14.61 -7.67 8.87
C ILE A 49 -14.10 -6.41 8.19
N LYS A 50 -14.19 -5.27 8.88
CA LYS A 50 -13.66 -4.00 8.35
C LYS A 50 -12.17 -4.14 8.08
N SER A 51 -11.79 -3.95 6.81
CA SER A 51 -10.41 -4.13 6.37
C SER A 51 -9.89 -2.95 5.56
N VAL A 52 -8.57 -2.79 5.60
CA VAL A 52 -7.82 -1.91 4.69
C VAL A 52 -6.70 -2.73 4.06
N TYR A 53 -6.76 -2.85 2.74
CA TYR A 53 -5.71 -3.38 1.89
C TYR A 53 -4.96 -2.21 1.25
N PHE A 54 -3.64 -2.14 1.45
CA PHE A 54 -2.80 -1.05 0.96
C PHE A 54 -1.55 -1.59 0.27
N ARG A 55 -0.90 -0.73 -0.53
CA ARG A 55 0.29 -1.09 -1.30
C ARG A 55 1.52 -0.42 -0.69
N VAL A 56 2.65 -1.12 -0.77
CA VAL A 56 3.96 -0.60 -0.36
C VAL A 56 4.79 -0.38 -1.61
N GLY A 57 5.38 0.81 -1.73
CA GLY A 57 6.28 1.13 -2.84
C GLY A 57 7.55 0.29 -2.79
N GLY A 58 7.90 -0.34 -3.91
CA GLY A 58 9.12 -1.14 -4.02
C GLY A 58 10.13 -0.61 -5.03
N THR A 59 9.71 0.13 -6.05
CA THR A 59 10.61 0.61 -7.10
C THR A 59 11.36 1.86 -6.66
N ASP A 60 12.64 1.97 -7.04
CA ASP A 60 13.48 3.14 -6.79
C ASP A 60 12.83 4.43 -7.33
N LYS A 61 12.80 5.49 -6.51
CA LYS A 61 12.13 6.75 -6.85
C LYS A 61 12.79 7.45 -8.05
N ASN A 62 14.11 7.40 -8.18
CA ASN A 62 14.82 8.02 -9.31
C ASN A 62 14.56 7.23 -10.60
N TYR A 63 14.45 5.91 -10.51
CA TYR A 63 14.07 5.06 -11.63
C TYR A 63 12.66 5.38 -12.13
N ILE A 64 11.69 5.53 -11.21
CA ILE A 64 10.32 5.98 -11.56
C ILE A 64 10.38 7.37 -12.22
N ALA A 65 11.11 8.32 -11.63
CA ALA A 65 11.23 9.68 -12.16
C ALA A 65 11.84 9.72 -13.56
N ALA A 66 12.88 8.92 -13.82
CA ALA A 66 13.49 8.80 -15.14
C ALA A 66 12.54 8.19 -16.18
N ALA A 67 11.76 7.17 -15.79
CA ALA A 67 10.74 6.57 -16.65
C ALA A 67 9.65 7.60 -17.02
N ILE A 68 9.15 8.36 -16.05
CA ILE A 68 8.16 9.42 -16.26
C ILE A 68 8.71 10.54 -17.16
N ALA A 69 9.97 10.92 -16.98
CA ALA A 69 10.64 11.95 -17.79
C ALA A 69 11.02 11.47 -19.21
N GLY A 70 10.83 10.18 -19.53
CA GLY A 70 11.24 9.59 -20.81
C GLY A 70 12.76 9.47 -20.99
N THR A 71 13.54 9.65 -19.91
CA THR A 71 15.01 9.55 -19.92
C THR A 71 15.50 8.17 -19.45
N GLY A 72 14.61 7.36 -18.87
CA GLY A 72 14.86 5.99 -18.43
C GLY A 72 13.91 4.96 -19.06
N PRO A 73 14.21 3.66 -18.89
CA PRO A 73 13.33 2.59 -19.35
C PRO A 73 11.98 2.58 -18.60
N ALA A 74 10.95 1.97 -19.20
CA ALA A 74 9.65 1.79 -18.57
C ALA A 74 9.75 0.94 -17.28
N VAL A 75 8.91 1.25 -16.28
CA VAL A 75 8.87 0.51 -15.02
C VAL A 75 8.31 -0.89 -15.24
N PRO A 76 9.05 -1.96 -14.91
CA PRO A 76 8.54 -3.32 -15.04
C PRO A 76 7.34 -3.57 -14.12
N SER A 77 6.26 -4.14 -14.67
CA SER A 77 5.07 -4.50 -13.90
C SER A 77 5.29 -5.73 -13.02
N HIS A 78 4.39 -5.94 -12.06
CA HIS A 78 4.22 -7.27 -11.44
C HIS A 78 4.06 -8.35 -12.53
N HIS A 79 4.56 -9.56 -12.27
CA HIS A 79 4.65 -10.70 -13.21
C HIS A 79 5.64 -10.56 -14.39
N SER A 80 6.34 -9.43 -14.53
CA SER A 80 7.45 -9.34 -15.48
C SER A 80 8.69 -10.10 -14.97
N PRO A 81 9.45 -10.80 -15.84
CA PRO A 81 10.75 -11.37 -15.44
C PRO A 81 11.81 -10.31 -15.09
N LEU A 82 11.52 -9.03 -15.37
CA LEU A 82 12.37 -7.89 -15.05
C LEU A 82 11.94 -7.15 -13.78
N PHE A 83 10.87 -7.61 -13.12
CA PHE A 83 10.36 -6.98 -11.90
C PHE A 83 11.40 -7.01 -10.79
N LYS A 84 11.58 -5.86 -10.14
CA LYS A 84 12.50 -5.71 -9.01
C LYS A 84 12.04 -4.61 -8.06
N ILE A 85 12.43 -4.77 -6.81
CA ILE A 85 12.25 -3.77 -5.75
C ILE A 85 13.61 -3.37 -5.17
N GLN A 86 13.64 -2.23 -4.48
CA GLN A 86 14.66 -1.88 -3.50
C GLN A 86 14.30 -2.62 -2.19
N PRO A 87 15.00 -3.71 -1.83
CA PRO A 87 14.48 -4.65 -0.83
C PRO A 87 14.34 -4.04 0.56
N GLU A 88 15.40 -3.42 1.07
CA GLU A 88 15.42 -2.85 2.42
C GLU A 88 14.35 -1.77 2.64
N PRO A 89 14.24 -0.71 1.80
CA PRO A 89 13.23 0.32 2.03
C PRO A 89 11.79 -0.20 1.83
N ALA A 90 11.58 -1.17 0.93
CA ALA A 90 10.26 -1.78 0.75
C ALA A 90 9.82 -2.59 1.98
N VAL A 91 10.72 -3.44 2.51
CA VAL A 91 10.45 -4.27 3.68
C VAL A 91 10.23 -3.41 4.92
N THR A 92 11.13 -2.45 5.17
CA THR A 92 11.03 -1.58 6.35
C THR A 92 9.79 -0.71 6.33
N ALA A 93 9.42 -0.11 5.18
CA ALA A 93 8.19 0.68 5.05
C ALA A 93 6.93 -0.17 5.25
N GLY A 94 6.91 -1.41 4.76
CA GLY A 94 5.78 -2.33 4.95
C GLY A 94 5.60 -2.73 6.42
N ILE A 95 6.71 -3.03 7.12
CA ILE A 95 6.70 -3.32 8.56
C ILE A 95 6.23 -2.10 9.35
N GLU A 96 6.83 -0.94 9.10
CA GLU A 96 6.51 0.32 9.79
C GLU A 96 5.02 0.67 9.64
N ALA A 97 4.50 0.68 8.41
CA ALA A 97 3.09 0.97 8.14
C ALA A 97 2.16 -0.03 8.86
N THR A 98 2.50 -1.32 8.85
CA THR A 98 1.71 -2.36 9.52
C THR A 98 1.71 -2.17 11.04
N VAL A 99 2.87 -1.96 11.64
CA VAL A 99 3.03 -1.77 13.09
C VAL A 99 2.29 -0.52 13.55
N LEU A 100 2.43 0.60 12.84
CA LEU A 100 1.72 1.85 13.15
C LEU A 100 0.19 1.66 13.13
N ALA A 101 -0.33 0.95 12.12
CA ALA A 101 -1.75 0.64 12.05
C ALA A 101 -2.22 -0.22 13.22
N LEU A 102 -1.45 -1.26 13.59
CA LEU A 102 -1.79 -2.13 14.71
C LEU A 102 -1.74 -1.41 16.05
N LEU A 103 -0.74 -0.56 16.28
CA LEU A 103 -0.63 0.23 17.51
C LEU A 103 -1.83 1.18 17.70
N ASP A 104 -2.34 1.77 16.63
CA ASP A 104 -3.53 2.61 16.67
C ASP A 104 -4.83 1.80 16.84
N LEU A 105 -4.99 0.69 16.12
CA LEU A 105 -6.21 -0.12 16.13
C LEU A 105 -6.35 -0.98 17.39
N MET A 106 -5.23 -1.40 17.98
CA MET A 106 -5.15 -2.29 19.14
C MET A 106 -4.62 -1.57 20.38
N ALA A 107 -4.69 -0.23 20.41
CA ALA A 107 -4.31 0.54 21.58
C ALA A 107 -5.06 0.02 22.82
N PRO A 108 -4.40 -0.07 24.00
CA PRO A 108 -5.05 -0.49 25.22
C PRO A 108 -6.30 0.35 25.47
N THR A 109 -7.42 -0.30 25.77
CA THR A 109 -8.58 0.37 26.33
C THR A 109 -8.24 0.76 27.77
N ASN A 110 -8.12 2.06 28.04
CA ASN A 110 -8.12 2.57 29.42
C ASN A 110 -9.48 2.35 30.08
#